data_AF-A0A956KSH8-F1
#
_entry.id   AF-A0A956KSH8-F1
#
_cell.length_a   1.000
_cell.length_b   1.000
_cell.length_c   1.000
_cell.angle_alpha   90.00
_cell.angle_beta   90.00
_cell.angle_gamma   90.00
#
_symmetry.space_group_name_H-M   'P 1'
#
loop_
_entity.id
_entity.type
_entity.pdbx_description
1 polymer ?
#
loop_
_entity_poly.entity_id
_entity_poly.type
_entity_poly.pdbx_seq_one_letter_code
_entity_poly.pdbx_strand_id
1 'polypeptide(L)'
;YVEPAFVTRARVGPKVVAAPAGLVTWVSNPETGAPTAKLVGGRAYSVVCDHLGTPVLMLDEAGRRVWAAEVSTWGEVRVLVGEGGDCPHRFAGQYEDVETGLAYNRYRYFDPRAGQYLCVDPIRLAGGLNSFAYVGDPLTERDPLGLASTGGDGCGVRDRLGEAVPPIEKTLDMALEPQLYIDAAVKKYGINLRGSGQQIHAIYNPDLVSAGKSRAATPNVIEIGPAALRDESELANTIAHELNHARSWLRGGDAPEATAYPAGNALSDYIAGLK
;
A
#
# COMPACT_ATOMS: atom_id res chain seq x y z
N TYR A 1 58.46 1.57 -27.32
CA TYR A 1 58.05 2.17 -26.03
C TYR A 1 57.04 3.24 -26.33
N VAL A 2 55.95 3.19 -25.59
CA VAL A 2 54.59 3.64 -25.92
C VAL A 2 54.43 5.15 -25.67
N GLU A 3 53.70 5.86 -26.55
CA GLU A 3 53.27 7.25 -26.33
C GLU A 3 52.28 7.36 -25.15
N PRO A 4 52.37 8.38 -24.28
CA PRO A 4 51.36 8.60 -23.25
C PRO A 4 50.18 9.46 -23.75
N ALA A 5 49.04 8.77 -23.84
CA ALA A 5 47.64 9.16 -23.67
C ALA A 5 47.23 10.65 -23.62
N PHE A 6 46.35 11.01 -24.56
CA PHE A 6 45.45 12.15 -24.54
C PHE A 6 44.48 12.12 -23.35
N VAL A 7 44.32 13.29 -22.70
CA VAL A 7 43.25 13.61 -21.77
C VAL A 7 41.99 13.97 -22.55
N THR A 8 40.90 13.22 -22.37
CA THR A 8 39.55 13.70 -22.73
C THR A 8 38.62 13.58 -21.53
N ARG A 9 38.36 14.73 -20.92
CA ARG A 9 37.38 14.93 -19.84
C ARG A 9 35.99 14.95 -20.48
N ALA A 10 35.27 13.82 -20.45
CA ALA A 10 33.88 13.77 -20.89
C ALA A 10 33.00 14.57 -19.91
N ARG A 11 32.54 15.76 -20.33
CA ARG A 11 31.37 16.41 -19.72
C ARG A 11 30.13 15.84 -20.40
N VAL A 12 29.49 14.86 -19.78
CA VAL A 12 28.12 14.46 -20.15
C VAL A 12 27.18 15.41 -19.42
N GLY A 13 26.76 16.47 -20.09
CA GLY A 13 25.58 17.23 -19.66
C GLY A 13 24.32 16.38 -19.90
N PRO A 14 23.23 16.58 -19.14
CA PRO A 14 22.00 15.83 -19.34
C PRO A 14 21.49 16.07 -20.76
N LYS A 15 21.27 14.97 -21.49
CA LYS A 15 20.71 14.98 -22.84
C LYS A 15 19.23 15.31 -22.70
N VAL A 16 18.86 16.60 -22.83
CA VAL A 16 17.46 17.02 -22.86
C VAL A 16 16.86 16.52 -24.17
N VAL A 17 16.19 15.38 -24.13
CA VAL A 17 15.39 14.87 -25.24
C VAL A 17 14.17 15.79 -25.35
N ALA A 18 13.89 16.32 -26.54
CA ALA A 18 12.70 17.12 -26.78
C ALA A 18 11.45 16.30 -26.41
N ALA A 19 10.59 16.87 -25.57
CA ALA A 19 9.36 16.22 -25.17
C ALA A 19 8.48 15.91 -26.40
N PRO A 20 7.86 14.71 -26.47
CA PRO A 20 6.97 14.37 -27.57
C PRO A 20 5.82 15.38 -27.69
N ALA A 21 5.37 15.62 -28.93
CA ALA A 21 4.23 16.51 -29.19
C ALA A 21 2.99 16.03 -28.42
N GLY A 22 2.36 16.93 -27.67
CA GLY A 22 1.22 16.59 -26.81
C GLY A 22 1.57 16.05 -25.43
N LEU A 23 2.86 15.98 -25.04
CA LEU A 23 3.23 15.62 -23.67
C LEU A 23 2.66 16.64 -22.67
N VAL A 24 1.86 16.14 -21.74
CA VAL A 24 1.43 16.87 -20.56
C VAL A 24 2.23 16.37 -19.36
N THR A 25 2.90 17.27 -18.66
CA THR A 25 3.60 16.97 -17.40
C THR A 25 2.85 17.62 -16.25
N TRP A 26 2.46 16.83 -15.27
CA TRP A 26 1.91 17.32 -14.01
C TRP A 26 3.01 17.38 -12.96
N VAL A 27 3.13 18.54 -12.30
CA VAL A 27 4.01 18.74 -11.16
C VAL A 27 3.16 18.64 -9.91
N SER A 28 3.52 17.76 -8.98
CA SER A 28 2.78 17.54 -7.73
C SER A 28 3.56 18.02 -6.53
N ASN A 29 2.84 18.39 -5.47
CA ASN A 29 3.40 18.62 -4.14
C ASN A 29 3.96 17.29 -3.59
N PRO A 30 5.24 17.24 -3.17
CA PRO A 30 5.86 16.01 -2.71
C PRO A 30 5.36 15.50 -1.35
N GLU A 31 4.62 16.30 -0.58
CA GLU A 31 4.09 15.91 0.73
C GLU A 31 2.64 15.43 0.65
N THR A 32 1.86 15.95 -0.31
CA THR A 32 0.41 15.71 -0.40
C THR A 32 -0.03 15.03 -1.69
N GLY A 33 0.86 14.89 -2.67
CA GLY A 33 0.55 14.35 -4.01
C GLY A 33 -0.33 15.26 -4.88
N ALA A 34 -0.88 16.34 -4.32
CA ALA A 34 -1.78 17.25 -5.01
C ALA A 34 -1.08 17.94 -6.21
N PRO A 35 -1.76 18.10 -7.36
CA PRO A 35 -1.17 18.76 -8.50
C PRO A 35 -1.00 20.26 -8.24
N THR A 36 0.20 20.76 -8.51
CA THR A 36 0.58 22.17 -8.34
C THR A 36 0.73 22.88 -9.68
N ALA A 37 1.13 22.17 -10.75
CA ALA A 37 1.23 22.76 -12.08
C ALA A 37 1.00 21.76 -13.21
N LYS A 38 0.55 22.27 -14.36
CA LYS A 38 0.45 21.56 -15.65
C LYS A 38 1.42 22.21 -16.64
N LEU A 39 2.30 21.43 -17.24
CA LEU A 39 3.22 21.87 -18.29
C LEU A 39 2.86 21.18 -19.60
N VAL A 40 2.54 21.96 -20.64
CA VAL A 40 2.19 21.40 -21.96
C VAL A 40 2.56 22.39 -23.07
N GLY A 41 3.20 21.89 -24.13
CA GLY A 41 3.52 22.71 -25.30
C GLY A 41 4.36 23.96 -25.00
N GLY A 42 5.23 23.90 -23.99
CA GLY A 42 6.05 25.04 -23.55
C GLY A 42 5.31 26.09 -22.72
N ARG A 43 4.05 25.84 -22.34
CA ARG A 43 3.26 26.71 -21.45
C ARG A 43 3.15 26.09 -20.07
N ALA A 44 3.19 26.93 -19.04
CA ALA A 44 2.95 26.54 -17.65
C ALA A 44 1.60 27.04 -17.16
N TYR A 45 0.90 26.19 -16.41
CA TYR A 45 -0.33 26.54 -15.73
C TYR A 45 -0.22 26.21 -14.25
N SER A 46 -0.59 27.15 -13.39
CA SER A 46 -0.61 26.95 -11.93
C SER A 46 -1.93 26.34 -11.52
N VAL A 47 -1.91 25.30 -10.71
CA VAL A 47 -3.09 24.62 -10.19
C VAL A 47 -3.28 25.01 -8.73
N VAL A 48 -4.49 25.42 -8.40
CA VAL A 48 -4.91 25.74 -7.03
C VAL A 48 -5.89 24.66 -6.58
N CYS A 49 -5.59 24.07 -5.43
CA CYS A 49 -6.38 23.03 -4.83
C CYS A 49 -7.09 23.50 -3.55
N ASP A 50 -8.12 22.77 -3.14
CA ASP A 50 -8.75 22.89 -1.82
C ASP A 50 -7.86 22.30 -0.70
N HIS A 51 -8.39 22.24 0.53
CA HIS A 51 -7.66 21.69 1.68
C HIS A 51 -7.37 20.18 1.59
N LEU A 52 -8.07 19.46 0.70
CA LEU A 52 -7.86 18.03 0.42
C LEU A 52 -6.98 17.79 -0.80
N GLY A 53 -6.47 18.84 -1.45
CA GLY A 53 -5.66 18.69 -2.66
C GLY A 53 -6.49 18.45 -3.93
N THR A 54 -7.80 18.68 -3.88
CA THR A 54 -8.70 18.61 -5.05
C THR A 54 -8.53 19.89 -5.88
N PRO A 55 -8.23 19.81 -7.18
CA PRO A 55 -8.10 21.00 -8.03
C PRO A 55 -9.43 21.75 -8.16
N VAL A 56 -9.40 23.05 -7.90
CA VAL A 56 -10.58 23.94 -8.04
C VAL A 56 -10.36 25.05 -9.06
N LEU A 57 -9.10 25.37 -9.39
CA LEU A 57 -8.76 26.47 -10.26
C LEU A 57 -7.41 26.22 -10.97
N MET A 58 -7.32 26.65 -12.22
CA MET A 58 -6.07 26.70 -12.99
C MET A 58 -5.86 28.08 -13.60
N LEU A 59 -4.64 28.59 -13.47
CA LEU A 59 -4.21 29.91 -13.94
C LEU A 59 -3.14 29.79 -15.02
N ASP A 60 -3.20 30.62 -16.05
CA ASP A 60 -2.10 30.77 -17.01
C ASP A 60 -0.92 31.59 -16.44
N GLU A 61 0.13 31.73 -17.24
CA GLU A 61 1.36 32.48 -16.90
C GLU A 61 1.11 33.97 -16.58
N ALA A 62 -0.01 34.52 -17.05
CA ALA A 62 -0.43 35.89 -16.76
C ALA A 62 -1.37 35.97 -15.54
N GLY A 63 -1.60 34.86 -14.83
CA GLY A 63 -2.49 34.77 -13.68
C GLY A 63 -3.98 34.79 -14.04
N ARG A 64 -4.33 34.56 -15.31
CA ARG A 64 -5.73 34.53 -15.76
C ARG A 64 -6.30 33.13 -15.57
N ARG A 65 -7.53 33.05 -15.08
CA ARG A 65 -8.27 31.80 -14.95
C ARG A 65 -8.54 31.18 -16.32
N VAL A 66 -8.00 29.98 -16.54
CA VAL A 66 -8.22 29.18 -17.75
C VAL A 66 -9.13 27.98 -17.50
N TRP A 67 -9.17 27.47 -16.27
CA TRP A 67 -10.02 26.37 -15.86
C TRP A 67 -10.49 26.57 -14.41
N ALA A 68 -11.71 26.18 -14.08
CA ALA A 68 -12.17 26.10 -12.70
C ALA A 68 -13.31 25.09 -12.56
N ALA A 69 -13.40 24.45 -11.39
CA ALA A 69 -14.47 23.53 -11.06
C ALA A 69 -15.06 23.84 -9.67
N GLU A 70 -16.38 23.79 -9.58
CA GLU A 70 -17.07 23.68 -8.29
C GLU A 70 -17.46 22.23 -8.07
N VAL A 71 -16.91 21.64 -7.01
CA VAL A 71 -17.12 20.23 -6.67
C VAL A 71 -18.10 20.08 -5.51
N SER A 72 -18.93 19.04 -5.57
CA SER A 72 -19.78 18.63 -4.45
C SER A 72 -18.97 17.99 -3.32
N THR A 73 -19.61 17.71 -2.20
CA THR A 73 -19.02 16.96 -1.07
C THR A 73 -18.44 15.60 -1.48
N TRP A 74 -18.97 14.99 -2.55
CA TRP A 74 -18.53 13.71 -3.08
C TRP A 74 -17.74 13.83 -4.39
N GLY A 75 -17.26 15.04 -4.73
CA GLY A 75 -16.37 15.25 -5.87
C GLY A 75 -17.07 15.37 -7.22
N GLU A 76 -18.41 15.44 -7.24
CA GLU A 76 -19.18 15.69 -8.46
C GLU A 76 -18.95 17.14 -8.92
N VAL A 77 -18.47 17.32 -10.14
CA VAL A 77 -18.31 18.65 -10.74
C VAL A 77 -19.69 19.21 -11.09
N ARG A 78 -20.11 20.28 -10.41
CA ARG A 78 -21.39 20.96 -10.62
C ARG A 78 -21.29 22.12 -11.59
N VAL A 79 -20.17 22.83 -11.54
CA VAL A 79 -19.87 23.95 -12.45
C VAL A 79 -18.47 23.74 -12.99
N LEU A 80 -18.33 23.88 -14.30
CA LEU A 80 -17.04 23.78 -15.00
C LEU A 80 -16.85 25.02 -15.87
N VAL A 81 -15.71 25.67 -15.71
CA VAL A 81 -15.21 26.73 -16.61
C VAL A 81 -13.99 26.16 -17.33
N GLY A 82 -13.98 26.24 -18.66
CA GLY A 82 -12.94 25.63 -19.50
C GLY A 82 -13.43 24.37 -20.20
N GLU A 83 -12.51 23.60 -20.79
CA GLU A 83 -12.85 22.33 -21.46
C GLU A 83 -12.81 21.14 -20.49
N GLY A 84 -13.71 20.17 -20.70
CA GLY A 84 -13.67 18.89 -19.98
C GLY A 84 -12.36 18.15 -20.28
N GLY A 85 -11.76 17.55 -19.26
CA GLY A 85 -10.48 16.84 -19.39
C GLY A 85 -9.22 17.72 -19.33
N ASP A 86 -9.35 19.06 -19.28
CA ASP A 86 -8.18 19.93 -19.13
C ASP A 86 -7.45 19.72 -17.79
N CYS A 87 -8.22 19.46 -16.74
CA CYS A 87 -7.74 18.96 -15.47
C CYS A 87 -8.48 17.65 -15.15
N PRO A 88 -7.84 16.48 -15.40
CA PRO A 88 -8.46 15.19 -15.10
C PRO A 88 -8.37 14.84 -13.62
N HIS A 89 -7.54 15.53 -12.84
CA HIS A 89 -7.39 15.24 -11.41
C HIS A 89 -8.67 15.55 -10.63
N ARG A 90 -9.04 14.64 -9.72
CA ARG A 90 -10.20 14.77 -8.82
C ARG A 90 -9.72 14.71 -7.37
N PHE A 91 -10.40 13.98 -6.48
CA PHE A 91 -9.87 13.72 -5.15
C PHE A 91 -8.49 13.07 -5.20
N ALA A 92 -7.77 13.06 -4.07
CA ALA A 92 -6.43 12.49 -4.00
C ALA A 92 -6.39 11.08 -4.60
N GLY A 93 -5.46 10.84 -5.53
CA GLY A 93 -5.30 9.56 -6.25
C GLY A 93 -6.23 9.36 -7.46
N GLN A 94 -7.22 10.23 -7.66
CA GLN A 94 -8.27 10.04 -8.65
C GLN A 94 -8.05 10.81 -9.96
N TYR A 95 -8.40 10.15 -11.06
CA TYR A 95 -8.44 10.72 -12.41
C TYR A 95 -9.83 10.53 -13.02
N GLU A 96 -10.43 11.59 -13.52
CA GLU A 96 -11.69 11.56 -14.25
C GLU A 96 -11.51 10.85 -15.59
N ASP A 97 -12.39 9.88 -15.82
CA ASP A 97 -12.72 9.38 -17.14
C ASP A 97 -13.87 10.22 -17.70
N VAL A 98 -13.56 11.08 -18.67
CA VAL A 98 -14.52 12.02 -19.27
C VAL A 98 -15.63 11.30 -20.04
N GLU A 99 -15.38 10.08 -20.54
CA GLU A 99 -16.37 9.32 -21.31
C GLU A 99 -17.51 8.82 -20.41
N THR A 100 -17.18 8.41 -19.18
CA THR A 100 -18.13 7.82 -18.24
C THR A 100 -18.57 8.79 -17.14
N GLY A 101 -17.77 9.83 -16.87
CA GLY A 101 -17.94 10.72 -15.71
C GLY A 101 -17.53 10.09 -14.39
N LEU A 102 -16.91 8.91 -14.42
CA LEU A 102 -16.38 8.21 -13.25
C LEU A 102 -14.95 8.68 -12.94
N ALA A 103 -14.53 8.46 -11.71
CA ALA A 103 -13.16 8.74 -11.29
C ALA A 103 -12.40 7.41 -11.08
N TYR A 104 -11.40 7.16 -11.92
CA TYR A 104 -10.46 6.06 -11.73
C TYR A 104 -9.56 6.34 -10.53
N ASN A 105 -9.59 5.46 -9.54
CA ASN A 105 -8.81 5.51 -8.32
C ASN A 105 -8.03 4.20 -8.15
N ARG A 106 -6.99 4.03 -8.98
CA ARG A 106 -6.00 2.94 -8.99
C ARG A 106 -6.59 1.51 -8.93
N TYR A 107 -7.12 1.08 -7.79
CA TYR A 107 -7.76 -0.23 -7.62
C TYR A 107 -9.26 -0.23 -7.93
N ARG A 108 -9.93 0.93 -7.93
CA ARG A 108 -11.39 1.02 -8.08
C ARG A 108 -11.83 2.20 -8.93
N TYR A 109 -13.06 2.11 -9.47
CA TYR A 109 -13.75 3.26 -10.07
C TYR A 109 -14.73 3.83 -9.05
N PHE A 110 -14.62 5.13 -8.82
CA PHE A 110 -15.48 5.91 -7.94
C PHE A 110 -16.55 6.64 -8.74
N ASP A 111 -17.80 6.55 -8.31
CA ASP A 111 -18.91 7.32 -8.85
C ASP A 111 -19.15 8.55 -7.96
N PRO A 112 -18.77 9.76 -8.41
CA PRO A 112 -18.94 10.98 -7.62
C PRO A 112 -20.41 11.40 -7.45
N ARG A 113 -21.33 10.90 -8.31
CA ARG A 113 -22.76 11.17 -8.17
C ARG A 113 -23.39 10.31 -7.08
N ALA A 114 -22.98 9.06 -7.00
CA ALA A 114 -23.42 8.13 -5.97
C ALA A 114 -22.64 8.27 -4.65
N GLY A 115 -21.43 8.85 -4.69
CA GLY A 115 -20.55 8.98 -3.53
C GLY A 115 -19.95 7.66 -3.06
N GLN A 116 -19.78 6.69 -3.96
CA GLN A 116 -19.28 5.34 -3.64
C GLN A 116 -18.48 4.72 -4.79
N TYR A 117 -17.71 3.68 -4.48
CA TYR A 117 -17.07 2.85 -5.49
C TYR A 117 -18.08 1.92 -6.20
N LEU A 118 -17.76 1.58 -7.44
CA LEU A 118 -18.57 0.67 -8.26
C LEU A 118 -18.30 -0.81 -7.98
N CYS A 119 -17.16 -1.13 -7.37
CA CYS A 119 -16.77 -2.49 -7.03
C CYS A 119 -16.44 -2.62 -5.54
N VAL A 120 -16.66 -3.84 -5.04
CA VAL A 120 -16.29 -4.26 -3.69
C VAL A 120 -14.80 -4.02 -3.48
N ASP A 121 -14.44 -3.51 -2.30
CA ASP A 121 -13.06 -3.33 -1.90
C ASP A 121 -12.24 -4.62 -2.12
N PRO A 122 -11.12 -4.58 -2.89
CA PRO A 122 -10.25 -5.73 -3.08
C PRO A 122 -9.72 -6.32 -1.77
N ILE A 123 -9.57 -5.51 -0.72
CA ILE A 123 -9.18 -5.98 0.62
C ILE A 123 -10.39 -6.35 1.50
N ARG A 124 -11.60 -6.33 0.92
CA ARG A 124 -12.88 -6.73 1.53
C ARG A 124 -13.14 -5.95 2.83
N LEU A 125 -13.51 -6.66 3.90
CA LEU A 125 -13.82 -6.06 5.20
C LEU A 125 -12.62 -5.39 5.88
N ALA A 126 -11.39 -5.62 5.40
CA ALA A 126 -10.23 -4.88 5.89
C ALA A 126 -10.27 -3.40 5.47
N GLY A 127 -10.98 -3.07 4.39
CA GLY A 127 -11.27 -1.69 3.96
C GLY A 127 -12.49 -1.07 4.66
N GLY A 128 -13.02 -1.74 5.70
CA GLY A 128 -14.20 -1.30 6.44
C GLY A 128 -15.45 -2.13 6.17
N LEU A 129 -16.49 -1.85 6.97
CA LEU A 129 -17.75 -2.60 6.95
C LEU A 129 -18.55 -2.37 5.66
N ASN A 130 -18.44 -1.18 5.07
CA ASN A 130 -19.05 -0.89 3.77
C ASN A 130 -17.99 -1.03 2.68
N SER A 131 -18.02 -2.17 1.97
CA SER A 131 -17.03 -2.47 0.92
C SER A 131 -17.14 -1.60 -0.33
N PHE A 132 -18.16 -0.76 -0.45
CA PHE A 132 -18.30 0.21 -1.54
C PHE A 132 -17.97 1.65 -1.09
N ALA A 133 -17.73 1.89 0.20
CA ALA A 133 -17.49 3.24 0.70
C ALA A 133 -16.18 3.84 0.18
N TYR A 134 -16.19 5.16 -0.02
CA TYR A 134 -14.99 5.95 -0.29
C TYR A 134 -14.14 6.15 0.96
N VAL A 135 -14.66 6.93 1.92
CA VAL A 135 -14.08 7.20 3.24
C VAL A 135 -15.20 7.41 4.25
N GLY A 136 -14.86 7.54 5.54
CA GLY A 136 -15.85 7.84 6.59
C GLY A 136 -16.42 9.25 6.44
N ASP A 137 -15.52 10.25 6.38
CA ASP A 137 -15.87 11.65 6.15
C ASP A 137 -15.06 12.25 4.98
N PRO A 138 -15.68 12.49 3.80
CA PRO A 138 -15.00 13.02 2.62
C PRO A 138 -14.52 14.48 2.76
N LEU A 139 -14.88 15.18 3.85
CA LEU A 139 -14.39 16.54 4.12
C LEU A 139 -13.04 16.55 4.83
N THR A 140 -12.68 15.45 5.50
CA THR A 140 -11.48 15.36 6.36
C THR A 140 -10.57 14.20 5.97
N GLU A 141 -11.10 13.17 5.34
CA GLU A 141 -10.38 11.97 4.92
C GLU A 141 -10.20 11.91 3.39
N ARG A 142 -9.23 11.11 2.96
CA ARG A 142 -8.93 10.86 1.54
C ARG A 142 -8.53 9.40 1.38
N ASP A 143 -8.86 8.81 0.23
CA ASP A 143 -8.41 7.45 -0.14
C ASP A 143 -7.57 7.49 -1.43
N PRO A 144 -6.24 7.78 -1.34
CA PRO A 144 -5.36 7.90 -2.51
C PRO A 144 -5.13 6.61 -3.30
N LEU A 145 -5.46 5.45 -2.69
CA LEU A 145 -5.26 4.16 -3.31
C LEU A 145 -6.56 3.57 -3.85
N GLY A 146 -7.70 3.90 -3.27
CA GLY A 146 -8.91 3.16 -3.53
C GLY A 146 -9.01 1.90 -2.68
N LEU A 147 -8.54 1.89 -1.43
CA LEU A 147 -8.58 0.73 -0.52
C LEU A 147 -9.09 1.08 0.90
N ALA A 148 -9.71 2.24 1.07
CA ALA A 148 -10.38 2.74 2.28
C ALA A 148 -9.86 2.16 3.62
N SER A 149 -8.81 2.73 4.20
CA SER A 149 -8.52 2.56 5.64
C SER A 149 -8.00 3.88 6.21
N THR A 150 -8.92 4.82 6.43
CA THR A 150 -8.61 6.08 7.13
C THR A 150 -9.61 6.40 8.24
N GLY A 151 -10.11 5.37 8.93
CA GLY A 151 -10.95 5.57 10.10
C GLY A 151 -10.53 4.67 11.26
N GLY A 152 -9.71 5.20 12.17
CA GLY A 152 -9.40 4.60 13.48
C GLY A 152 -8.01 3.99 13.59
N ASP A 153 -7.14 4.68 14.32
CA ASP A 153 -5.92 4.21 14.99
C ASP A 153 -5.15 3.06 14.32
N GLY A 154 -4.21 3.42 13.44
CA GLY A 154 -3.05 2.59 13.12
C GLY A 154 -3.22 1.59 11.98
N CYS A 155 -3.29 2.08 10.74
CA CYS A 155 -2.80 1.32 9.60
C CYS A 155 -1.99 2.25 8.69
N GLY A 156 -0.67 2.12 8.77
CA GLY A 156 0.28 2.99 8.08
C GLY A 156 0.44 2.64 6.60
N VAL A 157 -0.54 2.97 5.76
CA VAL A 157 -0.21 3.27 4.36
C VAL A 157 0.32 4.69 4.33
N ARG A 158 1.58 4.85 4.73
CA ARG A 158 2.30 6.12 4.55
C ARG A 158 2.40 6.36 3.05
N ASP A 159 2.03 7.56 2.62
CA ASP A 159 2.27 8.07 1.28
C ASP A 159 3.79 7.92 0.98
N ARG A 160 4.17 6.88 0.22
CA ARG A 160 5.57 6.62 -0.13
C ARG A 160 5.88 7.26 -1.46
N LEU A 161 6.11 8.57 -1.45
CA LEU A 161 6.69 9.26 -2.60
C LEU A 161 8.16 8.83 -2.80
N GLY A 162 8.42 8.10 -3.88
CA GLY A 162 9.76 8.03 -4.48
C GLY A 162 10.74 6.97 -3.96
N GLU A 163 10.37 6.13 -3.00
CA GLU A 163 11.20 4.96 -2.64
C GLU A 163 10.72 3.68 -3.35
N ALA A 164 11.68 2.88 -3.84
CA ALA A 164 11.38 1.60 -4.45
C ALA A 164 10.69 0.68 -3.42
N VAL A 165 9.48 0.24 -3.74
CA VAL A 165 8.70 -0.68 -2.91
C VAL A 165 9.51 -1.97 -2.75
N PRO A 166 10.00 -2.33 -1.55
CA PRO A 166 10.57 -3.65 -1.33
C PRO A 166 9.46 -4.67 -1.57
N PRO A 167 9.72 -5.77 -2.30
CA PRO A 167 8.70 -6.78 -2.54
C PRO A 167 8.23 -7.34 -1.20
N ILE A 168 6.91 -7.39 -1.01
CA ILE A 168 6.13 -7.92 0.13
C ILE A 168 5.40 -6.81 0.92
N GLU A 169 4.35 -6.27 0.30
CA GLU A 169 3.17 -5.73 0.98
C GLU A 169 1.98 -6.56 0.49
N LYS A 170 1.37 -7.35 1.40
CA LYS A 170 0.15 -8.16 1.19
C LYS A 170 -0.16 -8.49 -0.27
N THR A 171 0.80 -9.14 -0.95
CA THR A 171 0.70 -9.32 -2.40
C THR A 171 -0.39 -10.33 -2.68
N LEU A 172 -1.00 -10.22 -3.86
CA LEU A 172 -1.98 -11.15 -4.43
C LEU A 172 -1.66 -12.64 -4.13
N ASP A 173 -0.38 -12.99 -4.00
CA ASP A 173 0.15 -14.30 -3.61
C ASP A 173 -0.33 -14.80 -2.22
N MET A 174 -0.53 -13.91 -1.24
CA MET A 174 -1.07 -14.25 0.09
C MET A 174 -2.54 -14.64 0.05
N ALA A 175 -3.29 -14.11 -0.92
CA ALA A 175 -4.71 -14.40 -1.12
C ALA A 175 -4.94 -15.60 -2.06
N LEU A 176 -4.03 -15.82 -3.00
CA LEU A 176 -4.07 -16.95 -3.94
C LEU A 176 -3.50 -18.23 -3.34
N GLU A 177 -2.39 -18.16 -2.60
CA GLU A 177 -1.69 -19.32 -2.02
C GLU A 177 -1.14 -19.05 -0.59
N PRO A 178 -2.02 -19.03 0.44
CA PRO A 178 -1.62 -18.76 1.83
C PRO A 178 -0.49 -19.66 2.36
N GLN A 179 -0.46 -20.92 1.93
CA GLN A 179 0.58 -21.87 2.35
C GLN A 179 1.97 -21.48 1.82
N LEU A 180 2.07 -21.01 0.58
CA LEU A 180 3.34 -20.59 -0.03
C LEU A 180 3.93 -19.39 0.72
N TYR A 181 3.07 -18.50 1.21
CA TYR A 181 3.48 -17.34 1.99
C TYR A 181 4.06 -17.73 3.36
N ILE A 182 3.45 -18.70 4.04
CA ILE A 182 3.97 -19.26 5.30
C ILE A 182 5.37 -19.84 5.07
N ASP A 183 5.54 -20.64 4.02
CA ASP A 183 6.82 -21.27 3.69
C ASP A 183 7.90 -20.23 3.35
N ALA A 184 7.52 -19.17 2.62
CA ALA A 184 8.40 -18.06 2.27
C ALA A 184 8.85 -17.28 3.53
N ALA A 185 7.94 -17.01 4.46
CA ALA A 185 8.25 -16.34 5.72
C ALA A 185 9.21 -17.17 6.58
N VAL A 186 8.92 -18.47 6.75
CA VAL A 186 9.80 -19.41 7.46
C VAL A 186 11.20 -19.41 6.86
N LYS A 187 11.32 -19.45 5.53
CA LYS A 187 12.59 -19.43 4.83
C LYS A 187 13.32 -18.09 4.98
N LYS A 188 12.61 -16.97 4.85
CA LYS A 188 13.18 -15.62 4.92
C LYS A 188 13.74 -15.29 6.31
N TYR A 189 13.03 -15.67 7.37
CA TYR A 189 13.48 -15.45 8.75
C TYR A 189 14.33 -16.60 9.32
N GLY A 190 14.57 -17.66 8.54
CA GLY A 190 15.38 -18.80 8.99
C GLY A 190 14.77 -19.55 10.18
N ILE A 191 13.44 -19.61 10.28
CA ILE A 191 12.74 -20.24 11.40
C ILE A 191 12.99 -21.76 11.37
N ASN A 192 13.65 -22.28 12.41
CA ASN A 192 13.97 -23.71 12.50
C ASN A 192 12.76 -24.53 12.99
N LEU A 193 11.96 -25.03 12.05
CA LEU A 193 10.81 -25.90 12.32
C LEU A 193 11.21 -27.34 12.70
N ARG A 194 11.99 -27.47 13.78
CA ARG A 194 12.35 -28.75 14.40
C ARG A 194 12.21 -28.67 15.92
N GLY A 195 11.89 -29.81 16.53
CA GLY A 195 11.83 -29.98 17.98
C GLY A 195 12.12 -31.43 18.36
N SER A 196 12.98 -31.66 19.37
CA SER A 196 13.33 -33.01 19.86
C SER A 196 13.71 -34.02 18.74
N GLY A 197 14.41 -33.56 17.70
CA GLY A 197 14.79 -34.38 16.54
C GLY A 197 13.70 -34.61 15.49
N GLN A 198 12.46 -34.16 15.73
CA GLN A 198 11.32 -34.28 14.82
C GLN A 198 11.13 -33.00 14.00
N GLN A 199 10.57 -33.13 12.80
CA GLN A 199 10.20 -32.00 11.95
C GLN A 199 8.81 -31.49 12.36
N ILE A 200 8.64 -30.17 12.37
CA ILE A 200 7.38 -29.50 12.67
C ILE A 200 6.89 -28.84 11.38
N HIS A 201 5.59 -28.91 11.11
CA HIS A 201 4.98 -28.35 9.91
C HIS A 201 4.07 -27.18 10.27
N ALA A 202 4.23 -26.04 9.60
CA ALA A 202 3.31 -24.92 9.67
C ALA A 202 2.29 -25.05 8.52
N ILE A 203 1.01 -25.20 8.86
CA ILE A 203 -0.05 -25.47 7.90
C ILE A 203 -1.12 -24.40 8.02
N TYR A 204 -1.55 -23.84 6.89
CA TYR A 204 -2.66 -22.91 6.86
C TYR A 204 -3.99 -23.61 7.15
N ASN A 205 -4.76 -23.06 8.10
CA ASN A 205 -6.11 -23.51 8.44
C ASN A 205 -7.09 -22.33 8.27
N PRO A 206 -7.95 -22.31 7.24
CA PRO A 206 -8.88 -21.21 7.00
C PRO A 206 -9.97 -21.09 8.07
N ASP A 207 -10.29 -22.17 8.76
CA ASP A 207 -11.35 -22.22 9.78
C ASP A 207 -10.84 -21.83 11.17
N LEU A 208 -9.53 -21.60 11.32
CA LEU A 208 -8.94 -21.23 12.60
C LEU A 208 -9.24 -19.76 12.93
N VAL A 209 -9.99 -19.57 14.01
CA VAL A 209 -10.38 -18.22 14.48
C VAL A 209 -9.20 -17.46 15.11
N SER A 210 -8.21 -18.16 15.68
CA SER A 210 -6.99 -17.57 16.23
C SER A 210 -5.89 -17.39 15.17
N ALA A 211 -4.90 -16.55 15.46
CA ALA A 211 -3.75 -16.34 14.58
C ALA A 211 -2.93 -17.63 14.38
N GLY A 212 -2.66 -18.35 15.46
CA GLY A 212 -1.98 -19.64 15.43
C GLY A 212 -2.58 -20.58 16.47
N LYS A 213 -2.33 -21.88 16.29
CA LYS A 213 -2.63 -22.90 17.28
C LYS A 213 -1.77 -24.15 17.11
N SER A 214 -1.14 -24.57 18.19
CA SER A 214 -0.50 -25.87 18.34
C SER A 214 -1.31 -26.70 19.36
N ARG A 215 -1.30 -28.03 19.20
CA ARG A 215 -2.08 -28.94 20.06
C ARG A 215 -1.18 -30.05 20.59
N ALA A 216 -1.37 -30.44 21.85
CA ALA A 216 -0.65 -31.56 22.45
C ALA A 216 -0.88 -32.89 21.72
N ALA A 217 -2.07 -33.09 21.12
CA ALA A 217 -2.39 -34.28 20.34
C ALA A 217 -1.64 -34.37 19.00
N THR A 218 -1.21 -33.23 18.45
CA THR A 218 -0.50 -33.14 17.17
C THR A 218 0.66 -32.12 17.29
N PRO A 219 1.68 -32.44 18.11
CA PRO A 219 2.70 -31.46 18.48
C PRO A 219 3.67 -31.13 17.34
N ASN A 220 3.66 -31.94 16.27
CA ASN A 220 4.44 -31.70 15.06
C ASN A 220 3.71 -30.80 14.04
N VAL A 221 2.54 -30.27 14.37
CA VAL A 221 1.75 -29.41 13.47
C VAL A 221 1.40 -28.11 14.18
N ILE A 222 1.69 -27.00 13.51
CA ILE A 222 1.26 -25.66 13.87
C ILE A 222 0.22 -25.24 12.84
N GLU A 223 -1.00 -24.99 13.30
CA GLU A 223 -2.06 -24.43 12.47
C GLU A 223 -1.93 -22.90 12.47
N ILE A 224 -1.93 -22.30 11.29
CA ILE A 224 -1.88 -20.85 11.10
C ILE A 224 -3.21 -20.38 10.52
N GLY A 225 -3.87 -19.47 11.20
CA GLY A 225 -5.17 -18.94 10.80
C GLY A 225 -5.06 -17.67 9.95
N PRO A 226 -6.17 -17.22 9.33
CA PRO A 226 -6.19 -16.01 8.50
C PRO A 226 -5.75 -14.75 9.25
N ALA A 227 -5.96 -14.71 10.57
CA ALA A 227 -5.58 -13.57 11.41
C ALA A 227 -4.05 -13.35 11.46
N ALA A 228 -3.24 -14.41 11.34
CA ALA A 228 -1.78 -14.28 11.31
C ALA A 228 -1.24 -13.75 9.97
N LEU A 229 -2.04 -13.77 8.91
CA LEU A 229 -1.63 -13.32 7.57
C LEU A 229 -1.82 -11.81 7.38
N ARG A 230 -1.94 -11.05 8.48
CA ARG A 230 -2.18 -9.61 8.45
C ARG A 230 -0.96 -8.82 8.00
N ASP A 231 0.21 -9.20 8.51
CA ASP A 231 1.51 -8.72 8.08
C ASP A 231 2.58 -9.78 8.35
N GLU A 232 3.75 -9.60 7.73
CA GLU A 232 4.84 -10.56 7.78
C GLU A 232 5.42 -10.74 9.21
N SER A 233 5.43 -9.66 10.00
CA SER A 233 5.96 -9.69 11.37
C SER A 233 5.00 -10.40 12.31
N GLU A 234 3.70 -10.18 12.17
CA GLU A 234 2.64 -10.89 12.91
C GLU A 234 2.64 -12.39 12.56
N LEU A 235 2.84 -12.75 11.29
CA LEU A 235 3.00 -14.13 10.87
C LEU A 235 4.22 -14.79 11.51
N ALA A 236 5.39 -14.15 11.40
CA ALA A 236 6.64 -14.69 11.95
C ALA A 236 6.55 -14.84 13.48
N ASN A 237 5.97 -13.85 14.17
CA ASN A 237 5.75 -13.90 15.62
C ASN A 237 4.79 -15.02 16.00
N THR A 238 3.71 -15.21 15.25
CA THR A 238 2.74 -16.28 15.49
C THR A 238 3.39 -17.65 15.32
N ILE A 239 4.15 -17.85 14.24
CA ILE A 239 4.88 -19.10 14.01
C ILE A 239 5.88 -19.36 15.13
N ALA A 240 6.63 -18.34 15.57
CA ALA A 240 7.60 -18.48 16.66
C ALA A 240 6.93 -18.81 18.00
N HIS A 241 5.81 -18.16 18.31
CA HIS A 241 5.02 -18.41 19.52
C HIS A 241 4.52 -19.86 19.55
N GLU A 242 3.86 -20.32 18.49
CA GLU A 242 3.34 -21.68 18.40
C GLU A 242 4.43 -22.74 18.32
N LEU A 243 5.59 -22.40 17.74
CA LEU A 243 6.74 -23.29 17.70
C LEU A 243 7.30 -23.56 19.11
N ASN A 244 7.27 -22.57 20.00
CA ASN A 244 7.69 -22.76 21.38
C ASN A 244 6.76 -23.74 22.11
N HIS A 245 5.45 -23.58 21.95
CA HIS A 245 4.45 -24.52 22.47
C HIS A 245 4.63 -25.92 21.92
N ALA A 246 4.73 -26.06 20.59
CA ALA A 246 5.00 -27.33 19.91
C ALA A 246 6.25 -28.04 20.46
N ARG A 247 7.35 -27.29 20.65
CA ARG A 247 8.59 -27.83 21.23
C ARG A 247 8.43 -28.23 22.70
N SER A 248 7.62 -27.51 23.48
CA SER A 248 7.30 -27.89 24.86
C SER A 248 6.54 -29.22 24.91
N TRP A 249 5.50 -29.36 24.09
CA TRP A 249 4.73 -30.61 23.97
C TRP A 249 5.63 -31.79 23.56
N LEU A 250 6.57 -31.59 22.63
CA LEU A 250 7.55 -32.62 22.21
C LEU A 250 8.59 -32.99 23.27
N ARG A 251 8.74 -32.19 24.34
CA ARG A 251 9.62 -32.50 25.48
C ARG A 251 8.85 -33.12 26.65
N GLY A 252 7.54 -33.31 26.51
CA GLY A 252 6.67 -33.82 27.57
C GLY A 252 6.36 -32.81 28.68
N GLY A 253 6.53 -31.51 28.41
CA GLY A 253 6.13 -30.42 29.31
C GLY A 253 4.75 -29.84 28.98
N ASP A 254 4.21 -29.01 29.88
CA ASP A 254 3.01 -28.20 29.63
C ASP A 254 3.35 -26.95 28.80
N ALA A 255 2.38 -26.42 28.03
CA ALA A 255 2.56 -25.19 27.27
C ALA A 255 2.83 -23.99 28.20
N PRO A 256 3.94 -23.27 28.04
CA PRO A 256 4.18 -22.07 28.83
C PRO A 256 3.22 -20.96 28.37
N GLU A 257 2.24 -20.57 29.20
CA GLU A 257 1.46 -19.34 29.01
C GLU A 257 2.37 -18.12 29.25
N ALA A 258 3.20 -17.78 28.26
CA ALA A 258 3.93 -16.52 28.24
C ALA A 258 3.29 -15.60 27.20
N THR A 259 2.88 -14.43 27.69
CA THR A 259 2.38 -13.28 26.95
C THR A 259 3.11 -13.06 25.64
N ALA A 260 2.36 -12.82 24.56
CA ALA A 260 2.87 -12.37 23.26
C ALA A 260 3.98 -11.32 23.44
N TYR A 261 5.15 -11.56 22.85
CA TYR A 261 6.26 -10.63 22.93
C TYR A 261 5.85 -9.30 22.27
N PRO A 262 6.10 -8.14 22.91
CA PRO A 262 5.87 -6.86 22.25
C PRO A 262 6.81 -6.73 21.06
N ALA A 263 6.31 -6.11 19.98
CA ALA A 263 6.93 -6.01 18.66
C ALA A 263 8.28 -5.23 18.58
N GLY A 264 8.93 -4.98 19.72
CA GLY A 264 10.21 -4.27 19.80
C GLY A 264 11.32 -5.16 20.34
N ASN A 265 12.28 -5.48 19.48
CA ASN A 265 13.66 -5.87 19.81
C ASN A 265 13.90 -7.24 20.48
N ALA A 266 13.04 -8.24 20.26
CA ALA A 266 13.31 -9.63 20.68
C ALA A 266 13.52 -10.62 19.51
N LEU A 267 13.28 -10.21 18.26
CA LEU A 267 13.38 -11.08 17.09
C LEU A 267 14.84 -11.36 16.67
N SER A 268 15.75 -10.40 16.83
CA SER A 268 17.17 -10.54 16.44
C SER A 268 17.93 -11.54 17.33
N ASP A 269 17.66 -11.54 18.63
CA ASP A 269 18.44 -12.32 19.61
C ASP A 269 18.01 -13.79 19.64
N TYR A 270 16.78 -14.08 19.20
CA TYR A 270 16.25 -15.44 19.12
C TYR A 270 16.52 -16.11 17.75
N ILE A 271 16.55 -15.35 16.65
CA ILE A 271 16.93 -15.87 15.31
C ILE A 271 18.37 -16.41 15.30
N ALA A 272 19.26 -15.87 16.14
CA ALA A 272 20.65 -16.32 16.27
C ALA A 272 20.85 -17.52 17.22
N GLY A 273 19.80 -18.01 17.89
CA GLY A 273 19.89 -19.15 18.81
C GLY A 273 20.73 -18.91 20.07
N LEU A 274 20.81 -17.66 20.56
CA LEU A 274 21.62 -17.32 21.74
C LEU A 274 20.89 -17.40 23.09
N LYS A 275 19.65 -17.90 23.14
CA LYS A 275 19.01 -18.43 24.36
C LYS A 275 18.04 -19.56 24.03
#